data_AF-A0A127SM93-F1
#
_entry.id   AF-A0A127SM93-F1
#
_cell.length_a   1.000
_cell.length_b   1.000
_cell.length_c   1.000
_cell.angle_alpha   90.00
_cell.angle_beta   90.00
_cell.angle_gamma   90.00
#
_symmetry.space_group_name_H-M   'P 1'
#
loop_
_entity.id
_entity.type
_entity.pdbx_description
1 polymer ?
#
loop_
_entity_poly.entity_id
_entity_poly.type
_entity_poly.pdbx_seq_one_letter_code
_entity_poly.pdbx_strand_id
1 'polypeptide(L)' 'MKYLDTAAGSLPLPAFFPDATYGAIRAGTFEDVYRAELYGCEMNSYHLMNKPGAKLIKSLGGLARFYRL' A
#
# COMPACT_ATOMS: atom_id res chain seq x y z
N MET A 1 12.30 5.56 20.13
CA MET A 1 11.44 5.72 18.94
C MET A 1 10.02 5.33 19.31
N LYS A 2 9.01 5.96 18.69
CA LYS A 2 7.60 5.55 18.85
C LYS A 2 7.26 4.53 17.77
N TYR A 3 6.40 3.57 18.09
CA TYR A 3 5.96 2.53 17.16
C TYR A 3 4.43 2.46 17.13
N LEU A 4 3.88 2.08 15.99
CA LEU A 4 2.47 1.73 15.81
C LEU A 4 2.38 0.26 15.39
N ASP A 5 1.73 -0.57 16.21
CA ASP A 5 1.53 -1.97 15.87
C ASP A 5 0.31 -2.13 14.96
N THR A 6 0.51 -2.83 13.85
CA THR A 6 -0.52 -3.10 12.84
C THR A 6 -0.59 -4.61 12.57
N ALA A 7 -1.65 -5.04 11.88
CA ALA A 7 -1.74 -6.42 11.41
C ALA A 7 -0.60 -6.83 10.46
N ALA A 8 0.08 -5.88 9.84
CA ALA A 8 1.21 -6.12 8.95
C ALA A 8 2.58 -6.04 9.67
N GLY A 9 2.60 -5.70 10.96
CA GLY A 9 3.83 -5.53 11.74
C GLY A 9 3.92 -4.19 12.46
N SER A 10 5.06 -3.94 13.09
CA SER A 10 5.32 -2.72 13.87
C SER A 10 5.94 -1.63 12.97
N LEU A 11 5.34 -0.45 12.97
CA LEU A 11 5.73 0.70 12.15
C LEU A 11 6.45 1.75 12.99
N PRO A 12 7.76 2.02 12.79
CA PRO A 12 8.45 3.11 13.48
C PRO A 12 7.93 4.47 13.02
N LEU A 13 7.82 5.42 13.94
CA LEU A 13 7.35 6.77 13.68
C LEU A 13 8.45 7.82 13.94
N PRO A 14 8.53 8.88 13.12
CA PRO A 14 7.67 9.17 11.96
C PRO A 14 7.96 8.25 10.77
N ALA A 15 6.93 7.95 9.98
CA ALA A 15 7.05 7.16 8.76
C ALA A 15 6.54 7.94 7.56
N PHE A 16 7.28 7.88 6.47
CA PHE A 16 6.88 8.41 5.17
C PHE A 16 6.27 7.31 4.31
N PHE A 17 5.14 7.60 3.68
CA PHE A 17 4.43 6.70 2.78
C PHE A 17 4.24 7.41 1.43
N PRO A 18 4.87 6.93 0.34
CA PRO A 18 4.60 7.45 -0.99
C PRO A 18 3.16 7.17 -1.42
N ASP A 19 2.61 8.05 -2.25
CA ASP A 19 1.30 7.87 -2.87
C ASP A 19 1.34 6.79 -3.96
N ALA A 20 0.30 5.96 -3.98
CA ALA A 20 0.02 4.95 -4.98
C ALA A 20 -1.45 5.06 -5.42
N THR A 21 -1.83 6.22 -5.99
CA THR A 21 -3.20 6.59 -6.40
C THR A 21 -3.98 5.47 -7.13
N TYR A 22 -3.35 4.63 -7.95
CA TYR A 22 -4.00 3.51 -8.65
C TYR A 22 -3.49 2.12 -8.21
N GLY A 23 -3.00 2.02 -6.97
CA GLY A 23 -2.28 0.84 -6.50
C GLY A 23 -1.00 0.59 -7.30
N ALA A 24 -0.31 1.67 -7.67
CA ALA A 24 0.96 1.62 -8.37
C ALA A 24 1.82 2.81 -7.98
N ILE A 25 3.12 2.58 -7.84
CA ILE A 25 4.11 3.63 -7.62
C ILE A 25 4.44 4.29 -8.95
N ARG A 26 4.28 5.60 -9.04
CA ARG A 26 4.57 6.32 -10.28
C ARG A 26 6.06 6.22 -10.60
N ALA A 27 6.38 5.75 -11.80
CA ALA A 27 7.75 5.55 -12.28
C ALA A 27 8.59 4.57 -11.45
N GLY A 28 7.95 3.65 -10.72
CA GLY A 28 8.62 2.62 -9.94
C GLY A 28 7.71 1.44 -9.62
N THR A 29 8.14 0.63 -8.67
CA THR A 29 7.46 -0.59 -8.22
C THR A 29 7.32 -0.59 -6.69
N PHE A 30 6.50 -1.48 -6.14
CA PHE A 30 6.45 -1.70 -4.68
C PHE A 30 7.79 -2.19 -4.13
N GLU A 31 8.52 -3.00 -4.90
CA GLU A 31 9.88 -3.43 -4.56
C GLU A 31 10.83 -2.24 -4.37
N ASP A 32 10.71 -1.19 -5.18
CA ASP A 32 11.53 0.02 -5.02
C ASP A 32 11.23 0.75 -3.70
N VAL A 33 9.98 0.69 -3.21
CA VAL A 33 9.59 1.26 -1.91
C VAL A 33 10.30 0.50 -0.78
N TYR A 34 10.30 -0.83 -0.82
CA TYR A 34 11.00 -1.63 0.19
C TYR A 34 12.52 -1.45 0.12
N ARG A 35 13.10 -1.34 -1.08
CA ARG A 35 14.53 -1.05 -1.28
C ARG A 35 14.94 0.33 -0.78
N ALA A 36 14.00 1.28 -0.75
CA ALA A 36 14.20 2.59 -0.15
C ALA A 36 14.03 2.61 1.38
N GLU A 37 13.93 1.42 2.01
CA GLU A 37 13.74 1.24 3.47
C GLU A 37 12.46 1.91 3.99
N LEU A 38 11.44 2.01 3.12
CA LEU A 38 10.12 2.49 3.47
C LEU A 38 9.20 1.33 3.86
N TYR A 39 8.18 1.65 4.66
CA TYR A 39 7.35 0.65 5.33
C TYR A 39 6.03 0.36 4.61
N GLY A 40 5.76 1.04 3.49
CA GLY A 40 4.55 0.85 2.68
C GLY A 40 4.23 2.07 1.82
N CYS A 41 3.00 2.15 1.32
CA CYS A 41 2.49 3.26 0.52
C CYS A 41 1.04 3.60 0.91
N GLU A 42 0.62 4.83 0.62
CA GLU A 42 -0.80 5.22 0.70
C GLU A 42 -1.48 4.87 -0.63
N MET A 43 -2.67 4.26 -0.58
CA MET A 43 -3.44 3.97 -1.79
C MET A 43 -4.78 4.66 -1.74
N ASN A 44 -4.99 5.58 -2.68
CA ASN A 44 -6.22 6.36 -2.74
C ASN A 44 -7.45 5.49 -3.04
N SER A 45 -8.37 5.43 -2.08
CA SER A 45 -9.59 4.62 -2.18
C SER A 45 -10.55 5.06 -3.28
N TYR A 46 -10.62 6.35 -3.61
CA TYR A 46 -11.50 6.86 -4.66
C TYR A 46 -11.19 6.22 -6.01
N HIS A 47 -9.91 6.17 -6.36
CA HIS A 47 -9.48 5.59 -7.63
C HIS A 47 -9.66 4.07 -7.65
N LEU A 48 -9.27 3.39 -6.57
CA LEU A 48 -9.40 1.93 -6.44
C LEU A 48 -10.86 1.44 -6.48
N MET A 49 -11.79 2.20 -5.92
CA MET A 49 -13.23 1.90 -5.96
C MET A 49 -13.80 2.01 -7.38
N ASN A 50 -13.24 2.88 -8.22
CA ASN A 50 -13.67 3.06 -9.60
C ASN A 50 -12.97 2.08 -10.56
N LYS A 51 -11.66 1.86 -10.35
CA LYS A 51 -10.80 0.96 -11.13
C LYS A 51 -9.71 0.41 -10.21
N PRO A 52 -9.59 -0.90 -10.01
CA PRO A 52 -10.32 -2.01 -10.65
C PRO A 52 -11.71 -2.31 -10.04
N GLY A 53 -12.08 -1.65 -8.94
CA GLY A 53 -13.37 -1.82 -8.27
C GLY A 53 -13.27 -2.60 -6.96
N ALA A 54 -13.90 -2.08 -5.90
CA ALA A 54 -13.81 -2.64 -4.55
C ALA A 54 -14.30 -4.09 -4.45
N LYS A 55 -15.33 -4.48 -5.21
CA LYS A 55 -15.86 -5.85 -5.23
C LYS A 55 -14.82 -6.85 -5.73
N LEU A 56 -14.12 -6.51 -6.82
CA LEU A 56 -13.08 -7.35 -7.40
C LEU A 56 -11.87 -7.48 -6.47
N ILE A 57 -11.41 -6.37 -5.90
CA ILE A 57 -10.33 -6.36 -4.91
C ILE A 57 -10.68 -7.27 -3.73
N LYS A 58 -11.92 -7.17 -3.22
CA LYS A 58 -12.38 -8.00 -2.11
C LYS A 58 -12.45 -9.48 -2.48
N SER A 59 -12.99 -9.83 -3.65
CA SER A 59 -13.09 -11.24 -4.08
C SER A 59 -11.73 -11.90 -4.31
N LEU A 60 -10.69 -11.11 -4.59
CA LEU A 60 -9.31 -11.58 -4.75
C LEU A 60 -8.48 -11.51 -3.46
N GLY A 61 -9.15 -11.33 -2.31
CA GLY A 61 -8.53 -11.46 -0.99
C GLY A 61 -7.97 -10.17 -0.41
N GLY A 62 -8.45 -9.00 -0.87
CA GLY A 62 -8.10 -7.68 -0.35
C GLY A 62 -6.92 -7.04 -1.07
N LEU A 63 -6.60 -5.79 -0.70
CA LEU A 63 -5.58 -4.98 -1.40
C LEU A 63 -4.20 -5.64 -1.43
N ALA A 64 -3.72 -6.14 -0.29
CA ALA A 64 -2.40 -6.76 -0.20
C ALA A 64 -2.26 -7.96 -1.15
N ARG A 65 -3.26 -8.85 -1.21
CA ARG A 65 -3.22 -9.99 -2.14
C ARG A 65 -3.39 -9.58 -3.59
N PHE A 66 -4.27 -8.60 -3.85
CA PHE A 66 -4.51 -8.10 -5.20
C PHE A 66 -3.26 -7.49 -5.83
N TYR A 67 -2.50 -6.70 -5.06
CA TYR A 67 -1.29 -6.02 -5.50
C TYR A 67 0.02 -6.76 -5.17
N ARG A 68 -0.06 -7.91 -4.48
CA ARG A 68 1.09 -8.72 -4.05
C ARG A 68 2.08 -7.91 -3.19
N LEU A 69 1.53 -7.21 -2.20
CA LEU A 69 2.27 -6.51 -1.14
C LEU A 69 2.72 -7.48 -0.04
#